data_AF-S6U938-F1
#
_entry.id   AF-S6U938-F1
#
_cell.length_a   1.000
_cell.length_b   1.000
_cell.length_c   1.000
_cell.angle_alpha   90.00
_cell.angle_beta   90.00
_cell.angle_gamma   90.00
#
_symmetry.space_group_name_H-M   'P 1'
#
loop_
_entity.id
_entity.type
_entity.pdbx_description
1 polymer ?
#
loop_
_entity_poly.entity_id
_entity_poly.type
_entity_poly.pdbx_seq_one_letter_code
_entity_poly.pdbx_strand_id
1 'polypeptide(L)' 'DEIKTSLGIGLGQTTADGRFTLLPVCCLGNCDKAPAVMVDDDTFGDVQPATVAKMLEGYL' A
#
# COMPACT_ATOMS: atom_id res chain seq x y z
N ASP A 1 3.01 5.97 6.83
CA ASP A 1 4.44 5.59 6.83
C ASP A 1 4.70 4.11 6.96
N GLU A 2 3.80 3.33 7.57
CA GLU A 2 4.05 1.89 7.79
C GLU A 2 4.34 1.08 6.53
N ILE A 3 3.67 1.38 5.40
CA ILE A 3 3.97 0.72 4.12
C ILE A 3 5.43 0.93 3.68
N LYS A 4 5.99 2.12 3.92
CA LYS A 4 7.41 2.41 3.60
C LYS A 4 8.33 1.59 4.48
N THR A 5 8.01 1.47 5.77
CA THR A 5 8.78 0.67 6.73
C THR A 5 8.73 -0.82 6.38
N SER A 6 7.53 -1.35 6.07
CA SER A 6 7.33 -2.76 5.73
C SER A 6 8.03 -3.16 4.42
N LEU A 7 7.99 -2.30 3.40
CA LEU A 7 8.63 -2.58 2.10
C LEU A 7 10.08 -2.09 2.02
N GLY A 8 10.54 -1.27 2.96
CA GLY A 8 11.88 -0.67 2.96
C GLY A 8 12.13 0.33 1.82
N ILE A 9 11.07 0.91 1.23
CA ILE A 9 11.17 1.82 0.08
C ILE A 9 10.45 3.15 0.30
N GLY A 10 10.91 4.19 -0.41
CA GLY A 10 10.26 5.50 -0.45
C GLY A 10 9.14 5.60 -1.49
N LEU A 11 8.49 6.77 -1.53
CA LEU A 11 7.52 7.09 -2.59
C LEU A 11 8.24 7.18 -3.95
N GLY A 12 7.62 6.61 -4.99
CA GLY A 12 8.17 6.52 -6.35
C GLY A 12 9.27 5.48 -6.53
N GLN A 13 9.59 4.69 -5.50
CA GLN A 13 10.59 3.63 -5.59
C GLN A 13 9.95 2.25 -5.76
N THR A 14 10.73 1.34 -6.32
CA THR A 14 10.40 -0.07 -6.48
C THR A 14 11.29 -0.89 -5.56
N THR A 15 10.73 -1.94 -4.95
CA THR A 15 11.49 -2.87 -4.10
C THR A 15 12.58 -3.60 -4.89
N ALA A 16 13.62 -4.07 -4.22
CA ALA A 16 14.79 -4.68 -4.87
C ALA A 16 14.45 -5.99 -5.60
N ASP A 17 13.41 -6.68 -5.15
CA ASP A 17 12.83 -7.86 -5.77
C ASP A 17 11.90 -7.54 -6.96
N GLY A 18 11.64 -6.26 -7.22
CA GLY A 18 10.88 -5.81 -8.39
C GLY A 18 9.36 -6.01 -8.30
N ARG A 19 8.83 -6.38 -7.14
CA ARG A 19 7.40 -6.73 -7.00
C ARG A 19 6.51 -5.55 -6.62
N PHE A 20 6.97 -4.67 -5.75
CA PHE A 20 6.15 -3.54 -5.28
C PHE A 20 6.75 -2.22 -5.70
N THR A 21 5.91 -1.33 -6.22
CA THR A 21 6.25 0.07 -6.46
C THR A 21 5.32 0.95 -5.64
N LEU A 22 5.87 1.76 -4.74
CA LEU A 22 5.07 2.60 -3.87
C LEU A 22 4.76 3.94 -4.54
N LEU A 23 3.57 4.10 -5.10
CA LEU A 23 3.18 5.33 -5.79
C LEU A 23 2.25 6.20 -4.93
N PRO A 24 2.48 7.52 -4.85
CA PRO A 24 1.51 8.43 -4.26
C PRO A 24 0.31 8.60 -5.21
N VAL A 25 -0.90 8.58 -4.66
CA VAL A 25 -2.13 8.83 -5.39
C VAL A 25 -2.96 9.88 -4.66
N CYS A 26 -3.51 10.83 -5.41
CA CYS A 26 -4.29 11.93 -4.83
C CYS A 26 -5.68 11.48 -4.35
N CYS A 27 -6.32 10.56 -5.07
CA CYS A 27 -7.64 10.04 -4.73
C CYS A 27 -7.86 8.67 -5.37
N LEU A 28 -8.45 7.74 -4.62
CA LEU A 28 -8.88 6.42 -5.09
C LEU A 28 -10.41 6.28 -5.17
N GLY A 29 -11.16 7.37 -4.97
CA GLY A 29 -12.62 7.35 -4.98
C GLY A 29 -13.28 6.58 -3.82
N ASN A 30 -12.50 6.13 -2.84
CA ASN A 30 -12.95 5.33 -1.68
C ASN A 30 -12.94 6.17 -0.39
N CYS A 31 -13.41 7.42 -0.49
CA CYS A 31 -13.28 8.42 0.57
C CYS A 31 -14.08 8.08 1.84
N ASP A 32 -15.19 7.34 1.71
CA ASP A 32 -16.02 6.87 2.83
C ASP A 32 -15.32 5.81 3.70
N LYS A 33 -14.28 5.17 3.17
CA LYS A 33 -13.46 4.16 3.85
C LYS A 33 -11.99 4.56 3.93
N ALA A 34 -11.72 5.86 4.00
CA ALA A 34 -10.36 6.33 4.23
C ALA A 34 -9.83 5.85 5.61
N PRO A 35 -8.54 5.49 5.75
CA PRO A 35 -7.49 5.50 4.72
C PRO A 35 -7.64 4.36 3.70
N ALA A 36 -7.45 4.69 2.42
CA ALA A 36 -7.56 3.73 1.32
C ALA A 36 -6.19 3.49 0.65
N VAL A 37 -5.94 2.25 0.27
CA VAL A 37 -4.74 1.80 -0.46
C VAL A 37 -5.20 0.91 -1.60
N MET A 38 -4.51 0.99 -2.73
CA MET A 38 -4.74 0.10 -3.86
C MET A 38 -3.45 -0.69 -4.11
N VAL A 39 -3.58 -2.00 -4.22
CA VAL A 39 -2.51 -2.90 -4.66
C VAL A 39 -2.99 -3.56 -5.94
N ASP A 40 -2.29 -3.32 -7.04
CA ASP A 40 -2.76 -3.68 -8.38
C ASP A 40 -4.20 -3.19 -8.65
N ASP A 41 -5.17 -4.10 -8.78
CA ASP A 41 -6.60 -3.77 -8.99
C ASP A 41 -7.44 -3.83 -7.69
N ASP A 42 -6.85 -4.28 -6.57
CA ASP A 42 -7.56 -4.47 -5.31
C ASP A 42 -7.54 -3.18 -4.47
N THR A 43 -8.73 -2.65 -4.17
CA THR A 43 -8.88 -1.46 -3.32
C THR A 43 -9.21 -1.86 -1.89
N PHE A 44 -8.31 -1.52 -0.97
CA PHE A 44 -8.46 -1.69 0.46
C PHE A 44 -8.91 -0.38 1.09
N GLY A 45 -9.91 -0.44 1.96
CA GLY A 45 -10.36 0.67 2.80
C GLY A 45 -10.20 0.33 4.28
N ASP A 46 -10.34 1.34 5.14
CA ASP A 46 -10.13 1.26 6.59
C ASP A 46 -8.75 0.69 6.96
N VAL A 47 -7.73 1.01 6.16
CA VAL A 47 -6.40 0.41 6.31
C VAL A 47 -5.71 0.95 7.57
N GLN A 48 -5.43 0.05 8.51
CA GLN A 48 -4.69 0.36 9.73
C GLN A 48 -3.21 -0.03 9.59
N PRO A 49 -2.29 0.68 10.27
CA PRO A 49 -0.86 0.32 10.25
C PRO A 49 -0.60 -1.15 10.60
N ALA A 50 -1.31 -1.66 11.61
CA ALA A 50 -1.17 -3.05 12.06
C ALA A 50 -1.61 -4.10 11.01
N THR A 51 -2.48 -3.74 10.07
CA THR A 51 -2.97 -4.66 9.03
C THR A 51 -2.17 -4.58 7.74
N VAL A 52 -1.28 -3.58 7.58
CA VAL A 52 -0.48 -3.38 6.36
C VAL A 52 0.41 -4.60 6.06
N ALA A 53 1.14 -5.10 7.05
CA ALA A 53 2.03 -6.25 6.85
C ALA A 53 1.25 -7.47 6.34
N LYS A 54 0.12 -7.77 6.98
CA LYS A 54 -0.77 -8.88 6.60
C LYS A 54 -1.39 -8.71 5.22
N MET A 55 -1.72 -7.48 4.84
CA MET A 55 -2.22 -7.18 3.50
C MET A 55 -1.16 -7.49 2.43
N LEU A 56 0.09 -7.11 2.69
CA LEU A 56 1.22 -7.35 1.78
C LEU A 56 1.61 -8.84 1.69
N GLU A 57 1.44 -9.62 2.77
CA GLU A 57 1.66 -11.09 2.76
C GLU A 57 0.79 -11.81 1.73
N GLY A 58 -0.40 -11.30 1.39
CA GLY A 58 -1.24 -11.90 0.35
C GLY A 58 -0.67 -11.80 -1.07
N TYR A 59 0.29 -10.89 -1.27
CA TYR A 59 0.92 -10.62 -2.57
C TYR A 59 2.40 -11.03 -2.58
N LEU A 60 2.92 -11.63 -1.50
CA LEU A 60 4.27 -12.21 -1.38
C LEU A 60 4.25 -13.69 -1.84
#